data_AF-A0A2N6FB02-F1
#
_entry.id   AF-A0A2N6FB02-F1
#
_cell.length_a   1.000
_cell.length_b   1.000
_cell.length_c   1.000
_cell.angle_alpha   90.00
_cell.angle_beta   90.00
_cell.angle_gamma   90.00
#
_symmetry.space_group_name_H-M   'P 1'
#
loop_
_entity.id
_entity.type
_entity.pdbx_description
1 polymer ?
#
loop_
_entity_poly.entity_id
_entity_poly.type
_entity_poly.pdbx_seq_one_letter_code
_entity_poly.pdbx_strand_id
1 'polypeptide(L)'
;MDLSPAQKLVRTFFLLLRTLGAVLTAELRPQGPGRILFGNGAADSLPGQPAGRTFSAERYGHRISHLLVLIGVLLAVLSGSQADAAPYGETISNTAYVDYQVSEVPQPQEPSNTVSYVVRSPAIIEFLKYSPRPESNALPVPVADTYYQDNGTFILIPVADEATGSDVPLLGAPIYYPGELIYLSLTDLDQNLDPTQIETVIVTISCTETGDTEVLLLSETGPDAGVFTGYIPSLASGSAVVDGSLLVQNNCELQVHYVDVADNTDTTADAALIDPYGYVYDSTTGEPLDGASVTLIDVATGQPAQVFGNDTLSTYPATVITGGTVTDTGGEEYQLPTGGFRFPYLLPGTYRLEIIPPDGYAAPSDASEAQLLASSWWPSSGYTTALGWENGQWVGTFTINPGPAVRIDIPVDPASTELWLKKDASNESVSIGDFLQYRLTLENNSSKAKAPAVTITDTLPIGFR
;
A
#
# COMPACT_ATOMS: atom_id res chain seq x y z
N MET A 1 -17.47 -15.28 1.59
CA MET A 1 -16.17 -15.48 2.27
C MET A 1 -15.83 -16.94 2.17
N ASP A 2 -14.92 -17.28 1.26
CA ASP A 2 -14.46 -18.66 1.07
C ASP A 2 -13.48 -19.02 2.20
N LEU A 3 -13.79 -20.08 2.95
CA LEU A 3 -12.92 -20.58 4.02
C LEU A 3 -11.65 -21.17 3.39
N SER A 4 -10.50 -20.94 4.04
CA SER A 4 -9.23 -21.55 3.63
C SER A 4 -9.31 -23.09 3.70
N PRO A 5 -8.49 -23.83 2.93
CA PRO A 5 -8.47 -25.30 2.97
C PRO A 5 -8.30 -25.87 4.38
N ALA A 6 -7.47 -25.22 5.21
CA ALA A 6 -7.26 -25.58 6.62
C ALA A 6 -8.54 -25.39 7.47
N GLN A 7 -9.27 -24.30 7.27
CA GLN A 7 -10.55 -24.04 7.97
C GLN A 7 -11.65 -25.02 7.54
N LYS A 8 -11.67 -25.44 6.26
CA LYS A 8 -12.59 -26.48 5.76
C LYS A 8 -12.28 -27.84 6.38
N LEU A 9 -11.00 -28.18 6.58
CA LEU A 9 -10.57 -29.43 7.21
C LEU A 9 -10.98 -29.51 8.69
N VAL A 10 -10.73 -28.45 9.47
CA VAL A 10 -11.08 -28.36 10.90
C VAL A 10 -12.60 -28.44 11.09
N ARG A 11 -13.37 -27.76 10.23
CA ARG A 11 -14.84 -27.78 10.31
C ARG A 11 -15.42 -29.16 9.99
N THR A 12 -14.82 -29.88 9.04
CA THR A 12 -15.20 -31.25 8.68
C THR A 12 -14.86 -32.23 9.81
N PHE A 13 -13.72 -32.02 10.49
CA PHE A 13 -13.30 -32.80 11.65
C PHE A 13 -14.26 -32.66 12.85
N PHE A 14 -14.71 -31.43 13.18
CA PHE A 14 -15.69 -31.22 14.26
C PHE A 14 -17.07 -31.81 13.96
N LEU A 15 -17.45 -31.87 12.68
CA LEU A 15 -18.70 -32.52 12.23
C LEU A 15 -18.63 -34.05 12.40
N LEU A 16 -17.48 -34.66 12.11
CA LEU A 16 -17.22 -36.10 12.32
C LEU A 16 -17.16 -36.49 13.80
N LEU A 17 -16.60 -35.64 14.67
CA LEU A 17 -16.63 -35.89 16.12
C LEU A 17 -18.04 -35.81 16.70
N ARG A 18 -18.88 -34.89 16.20
CA ARG A 18 -20.27 -34.76 16.65
C ARG A 18 -21.13 -35.95 16.25
N THR A 19 -20.92 -36.51 15.06
CA THR A 19 -21.64 -37.72 14.62
C THR A 19 -21.15 -38.97 15.35
N LEU A 20 -19.86 -39.11 15.65
CA LEU A 20 -19.35 -40.21 16.49
C LEU A 20 -19.84 -40.13 17.95
N GLY A 21 -19.87 -38.93 18.53
CA GLY A 21 -20.38 -38.73 19.89
C GLY A 21 -21.87 -39.08 20.02
N ALA A 22 -22.68 -38.74 19.01
CA ALA A 22 -24.10 -39.06 18.97
C ALA A 22 -24.36 -40.58 18.91
N VAL A 23 -23.54 -41.33 18.17
CA VAL A 23 -23.62 -42.80 18.08
C VAL A 23 -23.26 -43.46 19.42
N LEU A 24 -22.23 -42.99 20.13
CA LEU A 24 -21.88 -43.50 21.45
C LEU A 24 -22.93 -43.22 22.54
N THR A 25 -23.62 -42.07 22.49
CA THR A 25 -24.67 -41.75 23.47
C THR A 25 -26.00 -42.49 23.25
N ALA A 26 -26.23 -43.06 22.07
CA ALA A 26 -27.46 -43.81 21.78
C ALA A 26 -27.44 -45.23 22.36
N GLU A 27 -26.27 -45.84 22.54
CA GLU A 27 -26.11 -47.20 23.07
C GLU A 27 -25.95 -47.27 24.60
N LEU A 28 -25.82 -46.12 25.26
CA LEU A 28 -25.65 -46.00 26.71
C LEU A 28 -26.74 -45.11 27.35
N ARG A 29 -28.01 -45.48 27.21
CA ARG A 29 -29.09 -44.93 28.06
C ARG A 29 -29.43 -45.89 29.20
N PRO A 30 -29.09 -45.57 30.47
CA PRO A 30 -29.76 -46.20 31.61
C PRO A 30 -31.20 -45.66 31.72
N GLN A 31 -32.15 -46.59 31.90
CA GLN A 31 -33.52 -46.29 32.32
C GLN A 31 -33.48 -45.50 33.64
N GLY A 32 -34.34 -44.47 33.77
CA GLY A 32 -34.26 -43.41 34.79
C GLY A 32 -34.39 -43.85 36.26
N PRO A 33 -34.22 -42.92 37.22
CA PRO A 33 -34.10 -43.25 38.64
C PRO A 33 -35.48 -43.43 39.30
N GLY A 34 -35.85 -44.68 39.57
CA GLY A 34 -37.01 -45.03 40.40
C GLY A 34 -36.62 -45.32 41.85
N ARG A 35 -36.85 -44.34 42.73
CA ARG A 35 -37.15 -44.41 44.18
C ARG A 35 -36.94 -45.75 44.91
N ILE A 36 -36.02 -45.77 45.88
CA ILE A 36 -35.93 -46.81 46.92
C ILE A 36 -37.02 -46.53 47.98
N LEU A 37 -37.93 -47.49 48.18
CA LEU A 37 -38.87 -47.57 49.31
C LEU A 37 -38.54 -48.83 50.13
N PHE A 38 -38.41 -48.67 51.44
CA PHE A 38 -38.26 -49.75 52.41
C PHE A 38 -39.60 -50.49 52.60
N GLY A 39 -39.56 -51.83 52.63
CA GLY A 39 -40.70 -52.66 53.02
C GLY A 39 -40.35 -54.15 53.15
N ASN A 40 -40.52 -54.68 54.36
CA ASN A 40 -40.44 -56.10 54.72
C ASN A 40 -41.46 -56.97 53.97
N GLY A 41 -41.13 -58.21 53.63
CA GLY A 41 -42.12 -59.21 53.20
C GLY A 41 -41.50 -60.46 52.57
N ALA A 42 -42.08 -61.61 52.89
CA ALA A 42 -41.55 -62.95 52.70
C ALA A 42 -41.71 -63.55 51.29
N ALA A 43 -41.12 -64.74 51.14
CA ALA A 43 -41.14 -65.71 50.04
C ALA A 43 -42.42 -65.78 49.17
N ASP A 44 -42.26 -66.03 47.87
CA ASP A 44 -42.77 -67.26 47.24
C ASP A 44 -42.32 -67.44 45.77
N SER A 45 -42.35 -68.71 45.38
CA SER A 45 -41.86 -69.38 44.17
C SER A 45 -42.68 -69.21 42.88
N LEU A 46 -42.04 -69.34 41.70
CA LEU A 46 -42.28 -70.32 40.59
C LEU A 46 -41.93 -69.78 39.16
N PRO A 47 -41.64 -70.67 38.19
CA PRO A 47 -40.75 -70.42 37.05
C PRO A 47 -41.46 -70.25 35.70
N GLY A 48 -40.76 -69.64 34.73
CA GLY A 48 -41.06 -69.82 33.31
C GLY A 48 -40.53 -68.72 32.40
N GLN A 49 -39.34 -68.91 31.81
CA GLN A 49 -39.02 -68.54 30.41
C GLN A 49 -37.61 -69.03 30.01
N PRO A 50 -37.38 -69.38 28.73
CA PRO A 50 -36.21 -70.13 28.29
C PRO A 50 -34.96 -69.27 28.13
N ALA A 51 -33.81 -69.94 28.27
CA ALA A 51 -32.46 -69.38 28.21
C ALA A 51 -32.18 -68.56 26.93
N GLY A 52 -31.94 -67.25 27.10
CA GLY A 52 -31.32 -66.39 26.09
C GLY A 52 -29.81 -66.60 26.08
N ARG A 53 -29.25 -66.93 24.90
CA ARG A 53 -27.81 -67.07 24.67
C ARG A 53 -27.09 -65.76 24.99
N THR A 54 -26.17 -65.79 25.96
CA THR A 54 -25.17 -64.75 26.18
C THR A 54 -24.12 -64.78 25.05
N PHE A 55 -24.15 -63.80 24.16
CA PHE A 55 -23.02 -63.51 23.27
C PHE A 55 -21.98 -62.72 24.06
N SER A 56 -20.77 -63.30 24.21
CA SER A 56 -19.64 -62.64 24.87
C SER A 56 -19.18 -61.44 24.04
N ALA A 57 -19.33 -60.24 24.61
CA ALA A 57 -18.90 -58.96 24.05
C ALA A 57 -17.37 -58.72 24.17
N GLU A 58 -16.62 -59.66 24.76
CA GLU A 58 -15.21 -59.43 25.12
C GLU A 58 -14.24 -59.48 23.92
N ARG A 59 -14.60 -60.14 22.81
CA ARG A 59 -13.69 -60.25 21.64
C ARG A 59 -13.69 -59.06 20.68
N TYR A 60 -14.73 -58.22 20.69
CA TYR A 60 -14.81 -57.04 19.81
C TYR A 60 -14.20 -55.78 20.45
N GLY A 61 -14.27 -55.64 21.78
CA GLY A 61 -13.70 -54.48 22.50
C GLY A 61 -12.19 -54.35 22.34
N HIS A 62 -11.44 -55.47 22.37
CA HIS A 62 -9.98 -55.42 22.21
C HIS A 62 -9.54 -55.03 20.80
N ARG A 63 -10.23 -55.49 19.75
CA ARG A 63 -9.86 -55.13 18.36
C ARG A 63 -10.13 -53.65 18.06
N ILE A 64 -11.22 -53.09 18.60
CA ILE A 64 -11.54 -51.67 18.45
C ILE A 64 -10.59 -50.81 19.29
N SER A 65 -10.23 -51.24 20.50
CA SER A 65 -9.26 -50.54 21.34
C SER A 65 -7.86 -50.54 20.74
N HIS A 66 -7.40 -51.64 20.12
CA HIS A 66 -6.11 -51.66 19.41
C HIS A 66 -6.13 -50.77 18.17
N LEU A 67 -7.24 -50.73 17.43
CA LEU A 67 -7.39 -49.86 16.26
C LEU A 67 -7.39 -48.37 16.66
N LEU A 68 -8.06 -48.00 17.75
CA LEU A 68 -8.08 -46.63 18.28
C LEU A 68 -6.71 -46.20 18.84
N VAL A 69 -5.97 -47.10 19.47
CA VAL A 69 -4.58 -46.83 19.91
C VAL A 69 -3.66 -46.69 18.70
N LEU A 70 -3.80 -47.52 17.67
CA LEU A 70 -3.00 -47.39 16.44
C LEU A 70 -3.31 -46.08 15.70
N ILE A 71 -4.58 -45.68 15.60
CA ILE A 71 -5.00 -44.41 15.01
C ILE A 71 -4.52 -43.24 15.87
N GLY A 72 -4.55 -43.35 17.20
CA GLY A 72 -4.01 -42.35 18.12
C GLY A 72 -2.49 -42.18 18.02
N VAL A 73 -1.75 -43.28 17.85
CA VAL A 73 -0.29 -43.25 17.62
C VAL A 73 0.04 -42.70 16.23
N LEU A 74 -0.72 -43.08 15.19
CA LEU A 74 -0.55 -42.54 13.84
C LEU A 74 -0.84 -41.05 13.78
N LEU A 75 -1.87 -40.58 14.49
CA LEU A 75 -2.20 -39.15 14.62
C LEU A 75 -1.17 -38.40 15.47
N ALA A 76 -0.60 -39.00 16.52
CA ALA A 76 0.47 -38.38 17.32
C ALA A 76 1.79 -38.25 16.54
N VAL A 77 2.09 -39.20 15.64
CA VAL A 77 3.25 -39.12 14.73
C VAL A 77 3.02 -38.07 13.62
N LEU A 78 1.78 -37.91 13.15
CA LEU A 78 1.41 -36.87 12.16
C LEU A 78 1.24 -35.46 12.76
N SER A 79 1.11 -35.34 14.09
CA SER A 79 0.96 -34.05 14.79
C SER A 79 2.30 -33.42 15.21
N GLY A 80 3.42 -34.11 14.96
CA GLY A 80 4.74 -33.78 15.52
C GLY A 80 5.66 -32.94 14.65
N SER A 81 5.27 -32.61 13.42
CA SER A 81 6.05 -31.72 12.56
C SER A 81 5.13 -30.62 12.06
N GLN A 82 5.15 -29.46 12.71
CA GLN A 82 5.01 -28.22 11.96
C GLN A 82 6.17 -28.26 10.96
N ALA A 83 5.89 -28.61 9.70
CA ALA A 83 6.87 -28.36 8.66
C ALA A 83 6.93 -26.84 8.54
N ASP A 84 8.00 -26.23 9.04
CA ASP A 84 8.32 -24.87 8.65
C ASP A 84 8.35 -24.82 7.12
N ALA A 85 7.89 -23.72 6.54
CA ALA A 85 8.09 -23.51 5.12
C ALA A 85 9.61 -23.62 4.86
N ALA A 86 9.98 -24.46 3.88
CA ALA A 86 11.37 -24.53 3.43
C ALA A 86 11.85 -23.10 3.08
N PRO A 87 12.98 -22.63 3.63
CA PRO A 87 13.53 -21.33 3.27
C PRO A 87 13.77 -21.25 1.77
N TYR A 88 13.69 -20.03 1.22
CA TYR A 88 14.11 -19.76 -0.15
C TYR A 88 15.59 -20.17 -0.32
N GLY A 89 15.94 -20.69 -1.50
CA GLY A 89 17.25 -21.31 -1.76
C GLY A 89 17.39 -22.77 -1.30
N GLU A 90 16.49 -23.29 -0.43
CA GLU A 90 16.59 -24.68 0.02
C GLU A 90 16.28 -25.67 -1.11
N THR A 91 17.14 -26.69 -1.26
CA THR A 91 16.89 -27.80 -2.19
C THR A 91 16.05 -28.89 -1.52
N ILE A 92 14.77 -28.95 -1.86
CA ILE A 92 13.88 -30.04 -1.48
C ILE A 92 14.16 -31.25 -2.38
N SER A 93 14.62 -32.35 -1.80
CA SER A 93 14.90 -33.59 -2.53
C SER A 93 13.95 -34.72 -2.13
N ASN A 94 13.40 -35.42 -3.11
CA ASN A 94 12.56 -36.60 -2.93
C ASN A 94 13.17 -37.81 -3.65
N THR A 95 13.47 -38.84 -2.87
CA THR A 95 13.93 -40.15 -3.37
C THR A 95 12.95 -41.21 -2.86
N ALA A 96 12.29 -41.92 -3.77
CA ALA A 96 11.49 -43.07 -3.38
C ALA A 96 12.39 -44.30 -3.21
N TYR A 97 11.96 -45.27 -2.40
CA TYR A 97 12.68 -46.52 -2.19
C TYR A 97 11.73 -47.69 -2.42
N VAL A 98 12.25 -48.77 -3.00
CA VAL A 98 11.52 -50.03 -3.19
C VAL A 98 12.15 -51.14 -2.37
N ASP A 99 11.30 -51.83 -1.60
CA ASP A 99 11.63 -53.05 -0.87
C ASP A 99 10.92 -54.22 -1.53
N TYR A 100 11.67 -55.26 -1.92
CA TYR A 100 11.14 -56.44 -2.58
C TYR A 100 11.86 -57.72 -2.17
N GLN A 101 11.23 -58.87 -2.46
CA GLN A 101 11.80 -60.19 -2.17
C GLN A 101 11.89 -61.01 -3.45
N VAL A 102 12.93 -61.82 -3.57
CA VAL A 102 13.08 -62.80 -4.63
C VAL A 102 13.13 -64.17 -3.98
N SER A 103 12.13 -65.01 -4.24
CA SER A 103 11.99 -66.34 -3.61
C SER A 103 12.07 -66.30 -2.08
N GLU A 104 11.31 -65.40 -1.45
CA GLU A 104 11.28 -65.18 0.02
C GLU A 104 12.59 -64.67 0.64
N VAL A 105 13.60 -64.33 -0.17
CA VAL A 105 14.82 -63.68 0.28
C VAL A 105 14.67 -62.16 0.11
N PRO A 106 14.67 -61.37 1.20
CA PRO A 106 14.69 -59.91 1.14
C PRO A 106 15.88 -59.41 0.30
N GLN A 107 15.61 -58.51 -0.63
CA GLN A 107 16.64 -57.82 -1.37
C GLN A 107 17.03 -56.52 -0.65
N PRO A 108 18.21 -55.96 -0.94
CA PRO A 108 18.56 -54.61 -0.51
C PRO A 108 17.49 -53.61 -0.98
N GLN A 109 17.25 -52.59 -0.16
CA GLN A 109 16.39 -51.49 -0.51
C GLN A 109 17.01 -50.74 -1.71
N GLU A 110 16.26 -50.62 -2.81
CA GLU A 110 16.72 -49.95 -4.03
C GLU A 110 16.09 -48.56 -4.13
N PRO A 111 16.87 -47.48 -4.31
CA PRO A 111 16.32 -46.15 -4.52
C PRO A 111 15.78 -45.99 -5.95
N SER A 112 14.77 -45.14 -6.11
CA SER A 112 14.38 -44.57 -7.40
C SER A 112 15.37 -43.48 -7.84
N ASN A 113 15.03 -42.73 -8.88
CA ASN A 113 15.67 -41.44 -9.12
C ASN A 113 15.33 -40.45 -8.00
N THR A 114 16.27 -39.57 -7.67
CA THR A 114 16.03 -38.39 -6.83
C THR A 114 15.46 -37.28 -7.71
N VAL A 115 14.40 -36.63 -7.26
CA VAL A 115 13.89 -35.38 -7.84
C VAL A 115 14.18 -34.26 -6.85
N SER A 116 14.85 -33.20 -7.31
CA SER A 116 15.18 -32.05 -6.49
C SER A 116 14.47 -30.80 -7.03
N TYR A 117 14.04 -29.92 -6.13
CA TYR A 117 13.42 -28.63 -6.42
C TYR A 117 13.99 -27.58 -5.47
N VAL A 118 14.43 -26.45 -6.01
CA VAL A 118 14.89 -25.30 -5.21
C VAL A 118 13.71 -24.38 -4.97
N VAL A 119 13.48 -23.98 -3.73
CA VAL A 119 12.43 -23.03 -3.38
C VAL A 119 12.85 -21.63 -3.85
N ARG A 120 12.09 -21.04 -4.78
CA ARG A 120 12.39 -19.74 -5.42
C ARG A 120 11.86 -18.56 -4.62
N SER A 121 12.67 -17.52 -4.42
CA SER A 121 12.22 -16.24 -3.87
C SER A 121 11.79 -15.28 -4.97
N PRO A 122 10.89 -14.33 -4.69
CA PRO A 122 10.78 -13.14 -5.50
C PRO A 122 11.99 -12.22 -5.23
N ALA A 123 12.50 -11.57 -6.28
CA ALA A 123 13.45 -10.48 -6.13
C ALA A 123 12.72 -9.15 -5.87
N ILE A 124 13.24 -8.33 -4.95
CA ILE A 124 12.69 -7.00 -4.63
C ILE A 124 13.84 -5.99 -4.70
N ILE A 125 13.68 -4.94 -5.51
CA ILE A 125 14.65 -3.85 -5.62
C ILE A 125 14.09 -2.58 -4.99
N GLU A 126 14.93 -1.90 -4.22
CA GLU A 126 14.66 -0.61 -3.56
C GLU A 126 15.73 0.41 -3.91
N PHE A 127 15.29 1.64 -4.10
CA PHE A 127 16.14 2.81 -4.26
C PHE A 127 16.36 3.48 -2.90
N LEU A 128 17.61 3.77 -2.55
CA LEU A 128 18.01 4.36 -1.27
C LEU A 128 18.89 5.61 -1.45
N LYS A 129 18.88 6.52 -0.47
CA LYS A 129 19.75 7.70 -0.41
C LYS A 129 20.53 7.77 0.90
N TYR A 130 21.71 8.38 0.84
CA TYR A 130 22.53 8.66 2.00
C TYR A 130 21.87 9.70 2.91
N SER A 131 21.74 9.38 4.20
CA SER A 131 21.07 10.24 5.20
C SER A 131 21.76 10.15 6.57
N PRO A 132 22.90 10.85 6.75
CA PRO A 132 23.79 10.69 7.91
C PRO A 132 23.30 11.33 9.21
N ARG A 133 22.13 11.96 9.20
CA ARG A 133 21.59 12.60 10.40
C ARG A 133 21.01 11.52 11.32
N PRO A 134 21.39 11.43 12.60
CA PRO A 134 20.88 10.41 13.53
C PRO A 134 19.34 10.42 13.69
N GLU A 135 18.73 11.55 13.35
CA GLU A 135 17.31 11.82 13.49
C GLU A 135 16.49 11.29 12.32
N SER A 136 17.12 10.85 11.22
CA SER A 136 16.45 10.52 9.94
C SER A 136 15.77 9.16 9.88
N ASN A 137 15.84 8.35 10.95
CA ASN A 137 15.50 6.92 10.94
C ASN A 137 16.18 6.12 9.81
N ALA A 138 17.28 6.64 9.25
CA ALA A 138 18.08 5.90 8.28
C ALA A 138 18.56 4.60 8.91
N LEU A 139 18.41 3.52 8.18
CA LEU A 139 18.89 2.22 8.60
C LEU A 139 20.40 2.15 8.30
N PRO A 140 21.21 1.64 9.23
CA PRO A 140 22.58 1.28 8.91
C PRO A 140 22.53 0.11 7.92
N VAL A 141 22.97 0.35 6.70
CA VAL A 141 23.01 -0.63 5.63
C VAL A 141 24.48 -0.86 5.25
N PRO A 142 24.97 -2.11 5.26
CA PRO A 142 26.27 -2.42 4.69
C PRO A 142 26.27 -2.14 3.18
N VAL A 143 27.26 -1.40 2.70
CA VAL A 143 27.44 -1.11 1.27
C VAL A 143 28.89 -1.36 0.91
N ALA A 144 29.11 -2.36 0.04
CA ALA A 144 30.43 -2.64 -0.51
C ALA A 144 30.71 -1.76 -1.74
N ASP A 145 31.95 -1.82 -2.20
CA ASP A 145 32.36 -1.22 -3.47
C ASP A 145 31.49 -1.75 -4.62
N THR A 146 30.98 -0.83 -5.45
CA THR A 146 30.19 -1.17 -6.64
C THR A 146 31.04 -1.05 -7.89
N TYR A 147 30.82 -1.96 -8.84
CA TYR A 147 31.54 -1.98 -10.11
C TYR A 147 30.56 -1.82 -11.26
N TYR A 148 30.90 -1.00 -12.25
CA TYR A 148 30.17 -0.93 -13.51
C TYR A 148 30.86 -1.78 -14.58
N GLN A 149 30.12 -2.29 -15.55
CA GLN A 149 30.67 -3.10 -16.64
C GLN A 149 30.95 -2.24 -17.88
N ASP A 150 32.21 -2.18 -18.30
CA ASP A 150 32.60 -1.66 -19.62
C ASP A 150 33.28 -2.77 -20.43
N ASN A 151 32.76 -3.03 -21.64
CA ASN A 151 33.27 -4.04 -22.57
C ASN A 151 33.53 -5.42 -21.92
N GLY A 152 32.64 -5.85 -21.01
CA GLY A 152 32.71 -7.13 -20.31
C GLY A 152 33.68 -7.18 -19.13
N THR A 153 34.28 -6.05 -18.75
CA THR A 153 35.13 -5.92 -17.57
C THR A 153 34.43 -5.08 -16.51
N PHE A 154 34.44 -5.54 -15.25
CA PHE A 154 33.93 -4.77 -14.13
C PHE A 154 35.00 -3.82 -13.59
N ILE A 155 34.67 -2.53 -13.57
CA ILE A 155 35.54 -1.42 -13.18
C ILE A 155 34.93 -0.75 -11.94
N LEU A 156 35.77 -0.46 -10.95
CA LEU A 156 35.34 0.14 -9.68
C LEU A 156 34.75 1.54 -9.92
N ILE A 157 33.57 1.80 -9.34
CA ILE A 157 32.99 3.15 -9.27
C ILE A 157 33.61 3.87 -8.05
N PRO A 158 34.43 4.92 -8.26
CA PRO A 158 35.08 5.62 -7.16
C PRO A 158 34.08 6.53 -6.42
N VAL A 159 34.02 6.39 -5.10
CA VAL A 159 33.22 7.24 -4.20
C VAL A 159 34.04 7.65 -2.97
N ALA A 160 33.52 8.59 -2.18
CA ALA A 160 34.13 8.93 -0.90
C ALA A 160 33.94 7.79 0.11
N ASP A 161 34.87 7.64 1.07
CA ASP A 161 34.85 6.54 2.05
C ASP A 161 33.53 6.46 2.84
N GLU A 162 32.86 7.58 3.11
CA GLU A 162 31.57 7.64 3.83
C GLU A 162 30.39 7.02 3.03
N ALA A 163 30.58 6.81 1.72
CA ALA A 163 29.57 6.25 0.85
C ALA A 163 29.53 4.71 0.90
N THR A 164 30.55 4.06 1.47
CA THR A 164 30.66 2.61 1.61
C THR A 164 31.03 2.24 3.05
N GLY A 165 30.94 0.95 3.39
CA GLY A 165 31.26 0.44 4.72
C GLY A 165 30.13 -0.38 5.33
N SER A 166 30.31 -0.80 6.59
CA SER A 166 29.37 -1.69 7.27
C SER A 166 28.09 -1.00 7.76
N ASP A 167 28.13 0.32 7.94
CA ASP A 167 27.06 1.09 8.56
C ASP A 167 26.82 2.39 7.77
N VAL A 168 26.46 2.28 6.49
CA VAL A 168 26.06 3.45 5.70
C VAL A 168 24.62 3.80 6.06
N PRO A 169 24.34 4.99 6.62
CA PRO A 169 22.98 5.39 6.99
C PRO A 169 22.17 5.68 5.73
N LEU A 170 21.33 4.73 5.33
CA LEU A 170 20.50 4.79 4.13
C LEU A 170 19.01 4.86 4.46
N LEU A 171 18.26 5.54 3.59
CA LEU A 171 16.82 5.68 3.70
C LEU A 171 16.18 5.52 2.31
N GLY A 172 14.98 4.93 2.26
CA GLY A 172 14.19 4.83 1.03
C GLY A 172 14.09 6.18 0.30
N ALA A 173 14.43 6.18 -0.99
CA ALA A 173 14.58 7.39 -1.78
C ALA A 173 13.85 7.26 -3.12
N PRO A 174 12.73 7.97 -3.30
CA PRO A 174 12.00 7.97 -4.56
C PRO A 174 12.47 9.04 -5.56
N ILE A 175 13.22 10.03 -5.10
CA ILE A 175 13.65 11.19 -5.88
C ILE A 175 15.14 11.39 -5.61
N TYR A 176 15.87 11.59 -6.69
CA TYR A 176 17.28 11.93 -6.68
C TYR A 176 17.48 13.25 -7.41
N TYR A 177 18.30 14.11 -6.83
CA TYR A 177 18.79 15.30 -7.50
C TYR A 177 20.04 14.96 -8.30
N PRO A 178 20.23 15.55 -9.48
CA PRO A 178 21.44 15.35 -10.25
C PRO A 178 22.70 15.68 -9.44
N GLY A 179 23.69 14.78 -9.46
CA GLY A 179 24.91 14.88 -8.66
C GLY A 179 24.85 14.12 -7.33
N GLU A 180 23.68 13.57 -6.97
CA GLU A 180 23.56 12.66 -5.82
C GLU A 180 24.01 11.25 -6.17
N LEU A 181 24.40 10.51 -5.13
CA LEU A 181 24.71 9.09 -5.21
C LEU A 181 23.40 8.29 -5.01
N ILE A 182 23.07 7.47 -5.99
CA ILE A 182 21.90 6.59 -5.98
C ILE A 182 22.33 5.25 -5.40
N TYR A 183 21.69 4.80 -4.32
CA TYR A 183 21.93 3.47 -3.76
C TYR A 183 20.82 2.51 -4.17
N LEU A 184 21.21 1.25 -4.34
CA LEU A 184 20.33 0.15 -4.69
C LEU A 184 20.40 -0.91 -3.60
N SER A 185 19.25 -1.45 -3.21
CA SER A 185 19.16 -2.67 -2.41
C SER A 185 18.29 -3.68 -3.14
N LEU A 186 18.84 -4.87 -3.40
CA LEU A 186 18.15 -5.99 -4.03
C LEU A 186 18.05 -7.11 -3.00
N THR A 187 16.84 -7.47 -2.59
CA THR A 187 16.59 -8.66 -1.78
C THR A 187 16.23 -9.81 -2.70
N ASP A 188 17.06 -10.85 -2.73
CA ASP A 188 16.74 -12.11 -3.39
C ASP A 188 17.35 -13.28 -2.60
N LEU A 189 16.49 -14.01 -1.90
CA LEU A 189 16.90 -14.95 -0.86
C LEU A 189 17.44 -16.28 -1.40
N ASP A 190 17.10 -16.64 -2.65
CA ASP A 190 17.58 -17.86 -3.30
C ASP A 190 18.88 -17.66 -4.09
N GLN A 191 19.39 -16.42 -4.13
CA GLN A 191 20.73 -16.06 -4.64
C GLN A 191 21.82 -16.09 -3.57
N ASN A 192 21.46 -16.34 -2.32
CA ASN A 192 22.38 -16.66 -1.24
C ASN A 192 22.71 -18.17 -1.30
N LEU A 193 23.70 -18.53 -2.12
CA LEU A 193 24.01 -19.93 -2.47
C LEU A 193 25.07 -20.54 -1.54
N ASP A 194 26.00 -19.72 -1.04
CA ASP A 194 27.07 -20.11 -0.11
C ASP A 194 27.03 -19.22 1.14
N PRO A 195 26.52 -19.73 2.27
CA PRO A 195 26.35 -18.95 3.50
C PRO A 195 27.68 -18.53 4.17
N THR A 196 28.83 -18.88 3.58
CA THR A 196 30.16 -18.52 4.09
C THR A 196 30.87 -17.47 3.25
N GLN A 197 30.29 -17.07 2.11
CA GLN A 197 30.88 -16.09 1.20
C GLN A 197 29.97 -14.87 1.06
N ILE A 198 30.55 -13.74 0.67
CA ILE A 198 29.79 -12.59 0.18
C ILE A 198 29.61 -12.81 -1.31
N GLU A 199 28.36 -12.87 -1.75
CA GLU A 199 28.03 -13.16 -3.13
C GLU A 199 27.73 -11.89 -3.93
N THR A 200 27.61 -12.02 -5.25
CA THR A 200 27.37 -10.87 -6.14
C THR A 200 26.30 -11.15 -7.16
N VAL A 201 25.59 -10.09 -7.56
CA VAL A 201 24.52 -10.11 -8.56
C VAL A 201 24.69 -8.95 -9.52
N ILE A 202 24.19 -9.11 -10.75
CA ILE A 202 24.30 -8.11 -11.81
C ILE A 202 22.93 -7.48 -12.04
N VAL A 203 22.86 -6.16 -12.01
CA VAL A 203 21.67 -5.37 -12.34
C VAL A 203 21.98 -4.38 -13.45
N THR A 204 20.98 -4.00 -14.22
CA THR A 204 21.08 -2.91 -15.20
C THR A 204 20.21 -1.76 -14.74
N ILE A 205 20.79 -0.59 -14.52
CA ILE A 205 20.05 0.64 -14.22
C ILE A 205 20.00 1.54 -15.46
N SER A 206 18.87 2.21 -15.67
CA SER A 206 18.71 3.18 -16.75
C SER A 206 17.91 4.41 -16.33
N CYS A 207 18.13 5.51 -17.05
CA CYS A 207 17.29 6.71 -17.00
C CYS A 207 16.54 6.82 -18.32
N THR A 208 15.21 6.69 -18.28
CA THR A 208 14.37 6.57 -19.48
C THR A 208 14.49 7.77 -20.42
N GLU A 209 14.58 8.97 -19.86
CA GLU A 209 14.49 10.22 -20.60
C GLU A 209 15.84 10.63 -21.21
N THR A 210 16.96 10.24 -20.59
CA THR A 210 18.31 10.45 -21.17
C THR A 210 18.73 9.29 -22.04
N GLY A 211 18.11 8.12 -21.86
CA GLY A 211 18.49 6.87 -22.52
C GLY A 211 19.80 6.28 -21.99
N ASP A 212 20.31 6.81 -20.87
CA ASP A 212 21.54 6.33 -20.28
C ASP A 212 21.34 5.01 -19.55
N THR A 213 22.32 4.11 -19.62
CA THR A 213 22.21 2.75 -19.11
C THR A 213 23.55 2.25 -18.61
N GLU A 214 23.55 1.72 -17.38
CA GLU A 214 24.73 1.24 -16.68
C GLU A 214 24.47 -0.15 -16.10
N VAL A 215 25.46 -1.04 -16.23
CA VAL A 215 25.38 -2.41 -15.70
C VAL A 215 26.25 -2.51 -14.47
N LEU A 216 25.65 -2.83 -13.33
CA LEU A 216 26.27 -2.80 -12.00
C LEU A 216 26.43 -4.20 -11.43
N LEU A 217 27.55 -4.44 -10.75
CA LEU A 217 27.78 -5.60 -9.89
C LEU A 217 27.52 -5.18 -8.44
N LEU A 218 26.44 -5.68 -7.86
CA LEU A 218 26.10 -5.49 -6.45
C LEU A 218 26.69 -6.62 -5.62
N SER A 219 27.01 -6.33 -4.35
CA SER A 219 27.54 -7.33 -3.42
C SER A 219 26.57 -7.54 -2.27
N GLU A 220 26.55 -8.75 -1.73
CA GLU A 220 25.76 -9.07 -0.56
C GLU A 220 26.19 -8.24 0.66
N THR A 221 25.23 -7.84 1.48
CA THR A 221 25.43 -7.02 2.70
C THR A 221 26.25 -7.75 3.78
N GLY A 222 26.35 -9.07 3.67
CA GLY A 222 27.18 -9.94 4.49
C GLY A 222 26.93 -11.40 4.11
N PRO A 223 27.76 -12.36 4.57
CA PRO A 223 27.51 -13.77 4.29
C PRO A 223 26.15 -14.22 4.80
N ASP A 224 25.44 -15.03 4.00
CA ASP A 224 24.14 -15.61 4.35
C ASP A 224 23.00 -14.59 4.54
N ALA A 225 23.02 -13.46 3.83
CA ALA A 225 22.05 -12.38 4.00
C ALA A 225 20.92 -12.41 2.97
N GLY A 226 21.20 -12.76 1.71
CA GLY A 226 20.25 -12.68 0.58
C GLY A 226 19.83 -11.25 0.23
N VAL A 227 20.59 -10.26 0.67
CA VAL A 227 20.37 -8.83 0.39
C VAL A 227 21.65 -8.26 -0.20
N PHE A 228 21.56 -7.72 -1.41
CA PHE A 228 22.66 -7.18 -2.20
C PHE A 228 22.54 -5.66 -2.30
N THR A 229 23.64 -4.94 -2.10
CA THR A 229 23.67 -3.48 -2.17
C THR A 229 24.76 -2.99 -3.10
N GLY A 230 24.53 -1.79 -3.63
CA GLY A 230 25.51 -1.04 -4.38
C GLY A 230 25.02 0.37 -4.69
N TYR A 231 25.77 1.09 -5.52
CA TYR A 231 25.53 2.50 -5.78
C TYR A 231 25.97 2.94 -7.18
N ILE A 232 25.46 4.08 -7.61
CA ILE A 232 25.89 4.75 -8.84
C ILE A 232 25.76 6.28 -8.71
N PRO A 233 26.81 7.06 -9.04
CA PRO A 233 26.74 8.52 -9.05
C PRO A 233 25.87 9.00 -10.21
N SER A 234 25.12 10.08 -10.01
CA SER A 234 24.32 10.70 -11.07
C SER A 234 24.99 11.96 -11.64
N LEU A 235 24.78 12.23 -12.93
CA LEU A 235 25.29 13.42 -13.63
C LEU A 235 24.13 14.29 -14.14
N ALA A 236 24.27 15.61 -14.01
CA ALA A 236 23.26 16.58 -14.49
C ALA A 236 23.42 16.96 -15.97
N SER A 237 24.58 16.70 -16.55
CA SER A 237 24.94 17.08 -17.90
C SER A 237 26.08 16.21 -18.41
N GLY A 238 26.05 15.84 -19.68
CA GLY A 238 27.03 14.94 -20.27
C GLY A 238 26.45 14.24 -21.49
N SER A 239 26.99 13.07 -21.79
CA SER A 239 26.47 12.15 -22.80
C SER A 239 26.09 10.85 -22.12
N ALA A 240 25.02 10.21 -22.58
CA ALA A 240 24.66 8.85 -22.16
C ALA A 240 25.69 7.86 -22.70
N VAL A 241 26.66 7.48 -21.86
CA VAL A 241 27.76 6.57 -22.18
C VAL A 241 28.07 5.72 -20.95
N VAL A 242 28.55 4.50 -21.18
CA VAL A 242 28.98 3.60 -20.11
C VAL A 242 30.27 4.13 -19.48
N ASP A 243 30.16 4.83 -18.36
CA ASP A 243 31.27 5.46 -17.64
C ASP A 243 31.21 5.29 -16.11
N GLY A 244 30.22 4.53 -15.63
CA GLY A 244 30.01 4.29 -14.20
C GLY A 244 29.30 5.44 -13.50
N SER A 245 28.68 6.34 -14.25
CA SER A 245 27.80 7.40 -13.75
C SER A 245 26.53 7.46 -14.59
N LEU A 246 25.38 7.69 -13.94
CA LEU A 246 24.10 7.77 -14.63
C LEU A 246 23.75 9.21 -15.00
N LEU A 247 23.68 9.53 -16.28
CA LEU A 247 23.16 10.81 -16.76
C LEU A 247 21.65 10.88 -16.48
N VAL A 248 21.26 11.86 -15.66
CA VAL A 248 19.87 12.12 -15.28
C VAL A 248 19.44 13.53 -15.68
N GLN A 249 18.13 13.75 -15.75
CA GLN A 249 17.53 15.07 -15.91
C GLN A 249 16.31 15.23 -14.99
N ASN A 250 15.74 16.43 -14.94
CA ASN A 250 14.54 16.68 -14.15
C ASN A 250 13.40 15.72 -14.56
N ASN A 251 12.78 15.09 -13.58
CA ASN A 251 11.74 14.05 -13.74
C ASN A 251 12.23 12.80 -14.47
N CYS A 252 13.52 12.47 -14.38
CA CYS A 252 14.00 11.20 -14.92
C CYS A 252 13.38 10.00 -14.17
N GLU A 253 12.81 9.07 -14.92
CA GLU A 253 12.35 7.78 -14.44
C GLU A 253 13.53 6.80 -14.42
N LEU A 254 14.01 6.49 -13.21
CA LEU A 254 15.05 5.48 -12.98
C LEU A 254 14.42 4.09 -13.01
N GLN A 255 14.96 3.22 -13.87
CA GLN A 255 14.52 1.83 -13.97
C GLN A 255 15.69 0.92 -13.62
N VAL A 256 15.44 -0.13 -12.85
CA VAL A 256 16.40 -1.21 -12.61
C VAL A 256 15.82 -2.51 -13.13
N HIS A 257 16.62 -3.19 -13.93
CA HIS A 257 16.33 -4.48 -14.49
C HIS A 257 17.28 -5.52 -13.88
N TYR A 258 16.69 -6.53 -13.26
CA TYR A 258 17.39 -7.68 -12.70
C TYR A 258 16.80 -8.96 -13.29
N VAL A 259 17.68 -9.90 -13.63
CA VAL A 259 17.30 -11.24 -14.09
C VAL A 259 17.93 -12.23 -13.12
N ASP A 260 17.08 -12.97 -12.42
CA ASP A 260 17.54 -14.11 -11.65
C ASP A 260 18.16 -15.16 -12.60
N VAL A 261 19.37 -15.60 -12.28
CA VAL A 261 20.10 -16.63 -13.05
C VAL A 261 19.45 -18.00 -12.96
N ALA A 262 18.56 -18.20 -11.99
CA ALA A 262 17.97 -19.46 -11.59
C ALA A 262 16.51 -19.59 -12.04
N ASP A 263 15.77 -18.49 -12.19
CA ASP A 263 14.60 -18.36 -13.04
C ASP A 263 14.47 -16.98 -13.72
N ASN A 264 13.94 -16.95 -14.95
CA ASN A 264 13.80 -15.69 -15.70
C ASN A 264 12.56 -14.89 -15.25
N THR A 265 12.19 -14.87 -13.97
CA THR A 265 11.09 -14.01 -13.53
C THR A 265 11.59 -12.59 -13.33
N ASP A 266 11.44 -11.80 -14.40
CA ASP A 266 11.77 -10.38 -14.41
C ASP A 266 11.04 -9.66 -13.26
N THR A 267 11.78 -8.98 -12.39
CA THR A 267 11.20 -8.11 -11.38
C THR A 267 11.72 -6.69 -11.55
N THR A 268 10.82 -5.79 -11.95
CA THR A 268 11.04 -4.35 -11.94
C THR A 268 10.61 -3.82 -10.57
N ALA A 269 11.47 -3.04 -9.90
CA ALA A 269 11.03 -2.25 -8.75
C ALA A 269 9.96 -1.24 -9.17
N ASP A 270 8.93 -1.07 -8.35
CA ASP A 270 8.43 0.28 -8.09
C ASP A 270 7.77 0.38 -6.71
N ALA A 271 8.39 1.17 -5.83
CA ALA A 271 7.79 1.62 -4.58
C ALA A 271 8.39 2.98 -4.18
N ALA A 272 8.33 3.94 -5.10
CA ALA A 272 8.63 5.33 -4.79
C ALA A 272 7.50 6.00 -3.97
N LEU A 273 7.84 6.80 -2.95
CA LEU A 273 6.95 7.83 -2.34
C LEU A 273 6.83 9.04 -3.29
N ILE A 274 5.66 9.67 -3.34
CA ILE A 274 5.34 10.67 -4.38
C ILE A 274 5.14 12.06 -3.76
N ASP A 275 5.57 13.11 -4.48
CA ASP A 275 5.41 14.52 -4.15
C ASP A 275 4.31 15.20 -4.98
N PRO A 276 3.04 15.21 -4.53
CA PRO A 276 2.02 16.03 -5.17
C PRO A 276 2.21 17.51 -4.90
N TYR A 277 2.15 18.30 -5.96
CA TYR A 277 2.11 19.76 -5.87
C TYR A 277 1.17 20.33 -6.93
N GLY A 278 0.89 21.62 -6.84
CA GLY A 278 0.08 22.28 -7.85
C GLY A 278 -0.28 23.69 -7.46
N TYR A 279 -1.18 24.29 -8.25
CA TYR A 279 -1.64 25.65 -8.05
C TYR A 279 -3.16 25.71 -7.94
N VAL A 280 -3.67 26.56 -7.06
CA VAL A 280 -5.06 27.03 -7.09
C VAL A 280 -5.08 28.30 -7.95
N TYR A 281 -5.98 28.35 -8.95
CA TYR A 281 -6.04 29.47 -9.88
C TYR A 281 -7.47 29.86 -10.25
N ASP A 282 -7.65 31.11 -10.66
CA ASP A 282 -8.91 31.67 -11.15
C ASP A 282 -9.27 31.05 -12.52
N SER A 283 -10.40 30.35 -12.59
CA SER A 283 -10.86 29.67 -13.81
C SER A 283 -11.16 30.60 -14.99
N THR A 284 -11.30 31.91 -14.74
CA THR A 284 -11.63 32.91 -15.77
C THR A 284 -10.41 33.64 -16.27
N THR A 285 -9.43 33.94 -15.40
CA THR A 285 -8.24 34.74 -15.74
C THR A 285 -6.94 33.92 -15.81
N GLY A 286 -6.90 32.74 -15.19
CA GLY A 286 -5.70 31.92 -15.03
C GLY A 286 -4.73 32.42 -13.96
N GLU A 287 -5.08 33.47 -13.21
CA GLU A 287 -4.21 34.02 -12.16
C GLU A 287 -4.09 33.05 -10.97
N PRO A 288 -2.87 32.79 -10.45
CA PRO A 288 -2.68 31.97 -9.25
C PRO A 288 -3.22 32.69 -8.00
N LEU A 289 -3.80 31.94 -7.08
CA LEU A 289 -4.53 32.48 -5.92
C LEU A 289 -3.97 32.03 -4.57
N ASP A 290 -3.43 32.98 -3.82
CA ASP A 290 -3.01 32.78 -2.43
C ASP A 290 -4.21 32.68 -1.47
N GLY A 291 -4.00 32.02 -0.33
CA GLY A 291 -4.98 31.97 0.76
C GLY A 291 -6.04 30.89 0.65
N ALA A 292 -5.93 29.99 -0.33
CA ALA A 292 -6.80 28.81 -0.42
C ALA A 292 -6.31 27.76 0.58
N SER A 293 -7.21 27.20 1.39
CA SER A 293 -6.89 26.07 2.27
C SER A 293 -7.09 24.77 1.49
N VAL A 294 -6.02 24.01 1.32
CA VAL A 294 -6.01 22.74 0.59
C VAL A 294 -5.74 21.62 1.58
N THR A 295 -6.69 20.71 1.75
CA THR A 295 -6.56 19.53 2.62
C THR A 295 -6.52 18.25 1.79
N LEU A 296 -5.52 17.41 2.02
CA LEU A 296 -5.40 16.11 1.39
C LEU A 296 -6.05 15.03 2.26
N ILE A 297 -6.98 14.28 1.68
CA ILE A 297 -7.70 13.20 2.36
C ILE A 297 -7.35 11.86 1.70
N ASP A 298 -6.98 10.89 2.52
CA ASP A 298 -6.87 9.49 2.09
C ASP A 298 -8.29 8.90 1.94
N VAL A 299 -8.61 8.42 0.74
CA VAL A 299 -9.94 7.89 0.42
C VAL A 299 -10.21 6.56 1.13
N ALA A 300 -9.18 5.75 1.39
CA ALA A 300 -9.34 4.46 2.06
C ALA A 300 -9.76 4.63 3.52
N THR A 301 -9.22 5.63 4.21
CA THR A 301 -9.50 5.91 5.63
C THR A 301 -10.57 7.00 5.84
N GLY A 302 -10.75 7.88 4.85
CA GLY A 302 -11.61 9.06 4.94
C GLY A 302 -11.08 10.14 5.89
N GLN A 303 -9.81 10.06 6.30
CA GLN A 303 -9.15 10.98 7.22
C GLN A 303 -8.07 11.81 6.50
N PRO A 304 -7.62 12.94 7.08
CA PRO A 304 -6.45 13.64 6.56
C PRO A 304 -5.28 12.69 6.34
N ALA A 305 -4.66 12.78 5.17
CA ALA A 305 -3.58 11.89 4.76
C ALA A 305 -2.35 12.06 5.67
N GLN A 306 -1.59 10.98 5.86
CA GLN A 306 -0.27 11.09 6.49
C GLN A 306 0.72 11.59 5.44
N VAL A 307 1.22 12.81 5.64
CA VAL A 307 2.19 13.45 4.75
C VAL A 307 3.52 13.58 5.49
N PHE A 308 4.62 13.39 4.78
CA PHE A 308 5.97 13.58 5.32
C PHE A 308 6.67 14.76 4.65
N GLY A 309 7.53 15.45 5.40
CA GLY A 309 8.38 16.53 4.92
C GLY A 309 9.51 16.01 4.03
N ASN A 310 10.35 16.89 3.47
CA ASN A 310 11.46 16.54 2.57
C ASN A 310 12.45 15.50 3.17
N ASP A 311 12.46 15.35 4.48
CA ASP A 311 13.25 14.35 5.22
C ASP A 311 12.57 12.96 5.29
N THR A 312 11.38 12.80 4.70
CA THR A 312 10.52 11.60 4.69
C THR A 312 10.12 11.09 6.08
N LEU A 313 10.35 11.87 7.13
CA LEU A 313 10.15 11.46 8.52
C LEU A 313 9.28 12.44 9.28
N SER A 314 9.62 13.73 9.21
CA SER A 314 8.88 14.77 9.88
C SER A 314 7.46 14.79 9.33
N THR A 315 6.48 14.77 10.23
CA THR A 315 5.09 14.85 9.78
C THR A 315 4.86 16.24 9.20
N TYR A 316 4.39 16.26 7.96
CA TYR A 316 4.00 17.44 7.23
C TYR A 316 2.47 17.62 7.36
N PRO A 317 1.97 18.85 7.51
CA PRO A 317 0.53 19.08 7.61
C PRO A 317 -0.23 18.58 6.37
N ALA A 318 -1.29 17.80 6.59
CA ALA A 318 -2.22 17.39 5.54
C ALA A 318 -3.07 18.56 5.01
N THR A 319 -3.05 19.71 5.70
CA THR A 319 -3.70 20.95 5.29
C THR A 319 -2.67 22.05 5.16
N VAL A 320 -2.64 22.70 3.99
CA VAL A 320 -1.74 23.81 3.68
C VAL A 320 -2.49 25.00 3.11
N ILE A 321 -1.91 26.19 3.22
CA ILE A 321 -2.44 27.43 2.64
C ILE A 321 -1.60 27.81 1.41
N THR A 322 -2.24 28.05 0.27
CA THR A 322 -1.54 28.42 -0.96
C THR A 322 -0.77 29.74 -0.81
N GLY A 323 0.44 29.78 -1.38
CA GLY A 323 1.35 30.95 -1.29
C GLY A 323 1.86 31.26 0.12
N GLY A 324 1.57 30.40 1.10
CA GLY A 324 2.01 30.55 2.48
C GLY A 324 3.36 29.90 2.76
N THR A 325 3.71 29.87 4.04
CA THR A 325 4.83 29.08 4.55
C THR A 325 4.28 27.93 5.39
N VAL A 326 4.80 26.72 5.17
CA VAL A 326 4.47 25.55 5.98
C VAL A 326 5.71 25.13 6.76
N THR A 327 5.55 24.68 8.00
CA THR A 327 6.66 24.14 8.80
C THR A 327 6.31 22.71 9.20
N ASP A 328 7.22 21.77 8.96
CA ASP A 328 7.05 20.38 9.42
C ASP A 328 7.45 20.21 10.89
N THR A 329 7.28 19.02 11.45
CA THR A 329 7.69 18.75 12.84
C THR A 329 9.19 18.73 13.07
N GLY A 330 10.01 18.63 12.02
CA GLY A 330 11.46 18.75 12.05
C GLY A 330 11.94 20.20 12.08
N GLY A 331 11.02 21.15 11.85
CA GLY A 331 11.30 22.59 11.85
C GLY A 331 11.76 23.13 10.50
N GLU A 332 11.72 22.33 9.42
CA GLU A 332 12.01 22.82 8.07
C GLU A 332 10.86 23.71 7.58
N GLU A 333 11.20 24.86 7.01
CA GLU A 333 10.23 25.80 6.46
C GLU A 333 10.13 25.70 4.93
N TYR A 334 8.92 25.53 4.43
CA TYR A 334 8.57 25.37 3.03
C TYR A 334 7.89 26.66 2.56
N GLN A 335 8.61 27.46 1.77
CA GLN A 335 8.06 28.65 1.11
C GLN A 335 7.29 28.21 -0.15
N LEU A 336 5.96 28.30 -0.12
CA LEU A 336 5.13 27.94 -1.26
C LEU A 336 5.06 29.10 -2.26
N PRO A 337 5.12 28.85 -3.59
CA PRO A 337 4.99 29.91 -4.58
C PRO A 337 3.56 30.47 -4.58
N THR A 338 3.36 31.65 -5.16
CA THR A 338 2.02 32.26 -5.30
C THR A 338 1.04 31.29 -5.95
N GLY A 339 -0.11 31.08 -5.30
CA GLY A 339 -1.14 30.10 -5.63
C GLY A 339 -0.75 28.65 -5.44
N GLY A 340 0.51 28.36 -5.11
CA GLY A 340 1.05 27.02 -5.04
C GLY A 340 0.79 26.32 -3.71
N PHE A 341 0.66 25.00 -3.77
CA PHE A 341 0.66 24.09 -2.63
C PHE A 341 1.55 22.87 -2.93
N ARG A 342 1.95 22.14 -1.88
CA ARG A 342 2.79 20.94 -1.98
C ARG A 342 2.53 19.98 -0.82
N PHE A 343 2.55 18.68 -1.10
CA PHE A 343 2.50 17.58 -0.14
C PHE A 343 3.74 16.71 -0.38
N PRO A 344 4.88 16.99 0.26
CA PRO A 344 6.19 16.53 -0.20
C PRO A 344 6.33 15.02 -0.36
N TYR A 345 5.80 14.21 0.56
CA TYR A 345 5.77 12.76 0.39
C TYR A 345 4.52 12.10 0.91
N LEU A 346 3.98 11.20 0.08
CA LEU A 346 2.86 10.33 0.37
C LEU A 346 3.17 8.90 -0.03
N LEU A 347 2.51 7.97 0.66
CA LEU A 347 2.43 6.58 0.22
C LEU A 347 1.54 6.49 -1.04
N PRO A 348 1.81 5.54 -1.95
CA PRO A 348 0.88 5.23 -3.04
C PRO A 348 -0.54 4.95 -2.52
N GLY A 349 -1.54 5.43 -3.23
CA GLY A 349 -2.93 5.33 -2.81
C GLY A 349 -3.87 6.23 -3.58
N THR A 350 -5.16 6.16 -3.26
CA THR A 350 -6.18 7.06 -3.82
C THR A 350 -6.48 8.15 -2.81
N TYR A 351 -6.36 9.40 -3.27
CA TYR A 351 -6.55 10.59 -2.45
C TYR A 351 -7.60 11.50 -3.06
N ARG A 352 -8.17 12.38 -2.23
CA ARG A 352 -8.96 13.52 -2.70
C ARG A 352 -8.49 14.81 -2.05
N LEU A 353 -8.63 15.92 -2.76
CA LEU A 353 -8.38 17.25 -2.21
C LEU A 353 -9.71 17.88 -1.77
N GLU A 354 -9.74 18.41 -0.56
CA GLU A 354 -10.81 19.26 -0.03
C GLU A 354 -10.33 20.71 0.03
N ILE A 355 -11.04 21.60 -0.66
CA ILE A 355 -10.61 22.97 -0.92
C ILE A 355 -11.58 23.92 -0.25
N ILE A 356 -11.05 24.82 0.59
CA ILE A 356 -11.75 26.03 1.00
C ILE A 356 -11.10 27.19 0.23
N PRO A 357 -11.80 27.76 -0.77
CA PRO A 357 -11.22 28.80 -1.62
C PRO A 357 -11.06 30.12 -0.84
N PRO A 358 -10.24 31.07 -1.33
CA PRO A 358 -10.14 32.41 -0.76
C PRO A 358 -11.46 33.19 -0.88
N ASP A 359 -11.62 34.26 -0.11
CA ASP A 359 -12.80 35.12 -0.18
C ASP A 359 -13.09 35.63 -1.60
N GLY A 360 -14.36 35.51 -2.00
CA GLY A 360 -14.85 35.86 -3.33
C GLY A 360 -14.64 34.78 -4.39
N TYR A 361 -14.33 33.55 -4.00
CA TYR A 361 -14.25 32.38 -4.88
C TYR A 361 -15.12 31.21 -4.38
N ALA A 362 -15.44 30.29 -5.30
CA ALA A 362 -16.13 29.04 -5.04
C ALA A 362 -15.33 27.86 -5.58
N ALA A 363 -15.38 26.74 -4.87
CA ALA A 363 -14.75 25.47 -5.24
C ALA A 363 -15.74 24.31 -5.01
N PRO A 364 -15.71 23.24 -5.83
CA PRO A 364 -14.94 23.12 -7.07
C PRO A 364 -15.46 24.08 -8.15
N SER A 365 -14.66 24.29 -9.20
CA SER A 365 -15.08 25.09 -10.37
C SER A 365 -16.15 24.35 -11.20
N ASP A 366 -17.14 25.10 -11.68
CA ASP A 366 -18.14 24.69 -12.68
C ASP A 366 -17.59 24.73 -14.13
N ALA A 367 -16.37 25.28 -14.33
CA ALA A 367 -15.75 25.32 -15.64
C ALA A 367 -15.31 23.92 -16.09
N SER A 368 -15.78 23.51 -17.28
CA SER A 368 -15.31 22.27 -17.89
C SER A 368 -13.88 22.38 -18.38
N GLU A 369 -13.20 21.23 -18.42
CA GLU A 369 -11.85 21.10 -18.99
C GLU A 369 -11.78 21.74 -20.39
N ALA A 370 -12.76 21.45 -21.24
CA ALA A 370 -12.81 22.00 -22.59
C ALA A 370 -12.92 23.55 -22.61
N GLN A 371 -13.63 24.15 -21.65
CA GLN A 371 -13.71 25.61 -21.52
C GLN A 371 -12.39 26.22 -21.06
N LEU A 372 -11.71 25.58 -20.11
CA LEU A 372 -10.40 26.02 -19.63
C LEU A 372 -9.33 25.93 -20.72
N LEU A 373 -9.25 24.79 -21.42
CA LEU A 373 -8.34 24.57 -22.56
C LEU A 373 -8.56 25.57 -23.70
N ALA A 374 -9.80 26.06 -23.87
CA ALA A 374 -10.16 27.05 -24.89
C ALA A 374 -9.86 28.50 -24.49
N SER A 375 -9.47 28.76 -23.23
CA SER A 375 -9.14 30.10 -22.75
C SER A 375 -7.85 30.64 -23.38
N SER A 376 -7.75 31.96 -23.56
CA SER A 376 -6.58 32.58 -24.18
C SER A 376 -5.33 32.53 -23.32
N TRP A 377 -5.47 32.39 -22.00
CA TRP A 377 -4.36 32.34 -21.04
C TRP A 377 -3.80 30.92 -20.85
N TRP A 378 -4.55 29.87 -21.18
CA TRP A 378 -4.17 28.48 -20.96
C TRP A 378 -2.78 28.12 -21.52
N PRO A 379 -2.44 28.43 -22.79
CA PRO A 379 -1.16 28.02 -23.37
C PRO A 379 0.08 28.59 -22.66
N SER A 380 -0.07 29.75 -22.00
CA SER A 380 1.01 30.42 -21.26
C SER A 380 1.01 30.10 -19.77
N SER A 381 -0.05 29.51 -19.24
CA SER A 381 -0.21 29.25 -17.81
C SER A 381 0.68 28.12 -17.30
N GLY A 382 0.97 27.16 -18.17
CA GLY A 382 1.63 25.93 -17.82
C GLY A 382 0.79 24.99 -16.95
N TYR A 383 -0.49 25.24 -16.64
CA TYR A 383 -1.34 24.33 -15.85
C TYR A 383 -1.64 23.00 -16.58
N THR A 384 -2.08 21.99 -15.83
CA THR A 384 -2.42 20.65 -16.34
C THR A 384 -3.81 20.19 -15.90
N THR A 385 -4.44 19.34 -16.72
CA THR A 385 -5.67 18.60 -16.39
C THR A 385 -5.45 17.09 -16.25
N ALA A 386 -4.20 16.66 -16.05
CA ALA A 386 -3.84 15.24 -16.03
C ALA A 386 -4.43 14.45 -14.83
N LEU A 387 -4.61 15.08 -13.67
CA LEU A 387 -5.09 14.44 -12.43
C LEU A 387 -6.18 15.26 -11.75
N GLY A 388 -7.13 14.58 -11.10
CA GLY A 388 -8.26 15.23 -10.43
C GLY A 388 -9.44 15.57 -11.33
N TRP A 389 -9.38 15.13 -12.60
CA TRP A 389 -10.41 15.36 -13.62
C TRP A 389 -11.09 14.05 -14.01
N GLU A 390 -12.41 14.06 -14.12
CA GLU A 390 -13.20 12.93 -14.60
C GLU A 390 -14.33 13.46 -15.51
N ASN A 391 -14.45 12.87 -16.71
CA ASN A 391 -15.46 13.28 -17.71
C ASN A 391 -15.44 14.79 -18.03
N GLY A 392 -14.26 15.42 -18.04
CA GLY A 392 -14.09 16.84 -18.34
C GLY A 392 -14.57 17.80 -17.23
N GLN A 393 -14.77 17.29 -16.01
CA GLN A 393 -15.09 18.07 -14.82
C GLN A 393 -14.03 17.83 -13.75
N TRP A 394 -13.75 18.86 -12.95
CA TRP A 394 -12.89 18.69 -11.77
C TRP A 394 -13.67 17.90 -10.72
N VAL A 395 -13.08 16.81 -10.22
CA VAL A 395 -13.66 15.96 -9.17
C VAL A 395 -12.75 15.85 -7.94
N GLY A 396 -11.48 16.21 -8.07
CA GLY A 396 -10.55 16.29 -6.95
C GLY A 396 -10.03 15.00 -6.39
N THR A 397 -10.52 13.87 -6.89
CA THR A 397 -10.05 12.53 -6.55
C THR A 397 -9.04 12.08 -7.59
N PHE A 398 -7.92 11.50 -7.15
CA PHE A 398 -6.86 11.02 -8.01
C PHE A 398 -6.14 9.84 -7.35
N THR A 399 -5.53 9.00 -8.18
CA THR A 399 -4.68 7.91 -7.72
C THR A 399 -3.23 8.32 -7.88
N ILE A 400 -2.50 8.20 -6.79
CA ILE A 400 -1.06 8.28 -6.76
C ILE A 400 -0.53 6.85 -6.89
N ASN A 401 0.13 6.57 -8.00
CA ASN A 401 0.95 5.38 -8.18
C ASN A 401 2.40 5.71 -7.80
N PRO A 402 3.23 4.72 -7.45
CA PRO A 402 4.68 4.90 -7.42
C PRO A 402 5.18 5.63 -8.68
N GLY A 403 6.12 6.56 -8.53
CA GLY A 403 6.65 7.34 -9.65
C GLY A 403 7.03 8.78 -9.31
N PRO A 404 7.27 9.63 -10.32
CA PRO A 404 7.76 11.00 -10.14
C PRO A 404 6.72 11.91 -9.47
N ALA A 405 7.16 13.10 -9.07
CA ALA A 405 6.28 14.15 -8.54
C ALA A 405 5.09 14.40 -9.48
N VAL A 406 3.89 14.46 -8.92
CA VAL A 406 2.66 14.62 -9.69
C VAL A 406 2.13 16.03 -9.53
N ARG A 407 1.68 16.62 -10.63
CA ARG A 407 1.11 17.97 -10.63
C ARG A 407 -0.40 17.96 -10.71
N ILE A 408 -1.05 18.70 -9.83
CA ILE A 408 -2.51 18.76 -9.68
C ILE A 408 -2.94 20.22 -9.58
N ASP A 409 -3.33 20.81 -10.70
CA ASP A 409 -3.80 22.20 -10.70
C ASP A 409 -5.32 22.26 -10.49
N ILE A 410 -5.75 23.22 -9.67
CA ILE A 410 -7.10 23.32 -9.13
C ILE A 410 -7.74 24.64 -9.61
N PRO A 411 -8.71 24.59 -10.54
CA PRO A 411 -9.50 25.76 -10.89
C PRO A 411 -10.52 26.07 -9.78
N VAL A 412 -10.68 27.37 -9.49
CA VAL A 412 -11.78 27.90 -8.66
C VAL A 412 -12.47 29.05 -9.38
N ASP A 413 -13.77 29.21 -9.14
CA ASP A 413 -14.58 30.20 -9.84
C ASP A 413 -14.73 31.48 -9.02
N PRO A 414 -14.60 32.67 -9.62
CA PRO A 414 -15.02 33.90 -8.99
C PRO A 414 -16.49 33.81 -8.54
N ALA A 415 -16.75 34.07 -7.27
CA ALA A 415 -18.07 34.03 -6.67
C ALA A 415 -18.55 35.44 -6.27
N SER A 416 -19.83 35.74 -6.54
CA SER A 416 -20.48 36.95 -6.03
C SER A 416 -21.12 36.63 -4.69
N THR A 417 -20.35 36.80 -3.62
CA THR A 417 -20.79 36.53 -2.24
C THR A 417 -21.26 37.79 -1.51
N GLU A 418 -21.21 38.96 -2.15
CA GLU A 418 -21.42 40.27 -1.53
C GLU A 418 -22.57 41.07 -2.17
N LEU A 419 -23.76 40.47 -2.22
CA LEU A 419 -24.97 41.20 -2.60
C LEU A 419 -25.52 41.98 -1.40
N TRP A 420 -25.55 43.31 -1.50
CA TRP A 420 -26.10 44.20 -0.47
C TRP A 420 -27.44 44.78 -0.89
N LEU A 421 -28.50 44.52 -0.11
CA LEU A 421 -29.86 45.00 -0.36
C LEU A 421 -30.27 46.08 0.64
N LYS A 422 -30.64 47.24 0.13
CA LYS A 422 -31.30 48.32 0.89
C LYS A 422 -32.76 48.43 0.50
N LYS A 423 -33.64 48.60 1.49
CA LYS A 423 -35.06 48.95 1.28
C LYS A 423 -35.38 50.25 2.01
N ASP A 424 -35.79 51.27 1.26
CA ASP A 424 -36.25 52.55 1.79
C ASP A 424 -37.76 52.71 1.52
N ALA A 425 -38.48 53.31 2.47
CA ALA A 425 -39.86 53.72 2.29
C ALA A 425 -39.94 55.23 2.03
N SER A 426 -40.90 55.68 1.23
CA SER A 426 -41.04 57.11 0.93
C SER A 426 -41.40 57.96 2.15
N ASN A 427 -42.04 57.35 3.17
CA ASN A 427 -42.54 58.01 4.36
C ASN A 427 -42.44 57.08 5.59
N GLU A 428 -42.13 57.66 6.75
CA GLU A 428 -42.07 56.92 8.03
C GLU A 428 -43.46 56.70 8.66
N SER A 429 -44.43 57.54 8.29
CA SER A 429 -45.82 57.41 8.72
C SER A 429 -46.77 57.74 7.58
N VAL A 430 -47.83 56.96 7.47
CA VAL A 430 -48.90 57.07 6.46
C VAL A 430 -50.24 56.69 7.09
N SER A 431 -51.33 57.22 6.55
CA SER A 431 -52.70 56.84 6.93
C SER A 431 -53.26 55.74 6.04
N ILE A 432 -54.36 55.11 6.47
CA ILE A 432 -55.06 54.12 5.65
C ILE A 432 -55.61 54.82 4.40
N GLY A 433 -55.18 54.35 3.24
CA GLY A 433 -55.55 54.91 1.93
C GLY A 433 -54.47 55.78 1.29
N ASP A 434 -53.39 56.10 2.02
CA ASP A 434 -52.22 56.79 1.46
C ASP A 434 -51.37 55.83 0.63
N PHE A 435 -50.68 56.37 -0.39
CA PHE A 435 -49.69 55.61 -1.14
C PHE A 435 -48.34 55.63 -0.42
N LEU A 436 -47.75 54.46 -0.22
CA LEU A 436 -46.39 54.30 0.28
C LEU A 436 -45.54 53.64 -0.81
N GLN A 437 -44.47 54.32 -1.24
CA GLN A 437 -43.55 53.76 -2.23
C GLN A 437 -42.34 53.15 -1.52
N TYR A 438 -42.02 51.90 -1.85
CA TYR A 438 -40.76 51.28 -1.48
C TYR A 438 -39.75 51.39 -2.62
N ARG A 439 -38.51 51.75 -2.28
CA ARG A 439 -37.36 51.68 -3.17
C ARG A 439 -36.41 50.60 -2.66
N LEU A 440 -36.16 49.60 -3.49
CA LEU A 440 -35.19 48.56 -3.21
C LEU A 440 -33.96 48.84 -4.09
N THR A 441 -32.78 48.87 -3.47
CA THR A 441 -31.50 49.06 -4.15
C THR A 441 -30.61 47.89 -3.81
N LEU A 442 -30.23 47.12 -4.82
CA LEU A 442 -29.35 45.99 -4.70
C LEU A 442 -28.01 46.34 -5.36
N GLU A 443 -26.93 46.14 -4.63
CA GLU A 443 -25.57 46.37 -5.08
C GLU A 443 -24.78 45.06 -5.02
N ASN A 444 -23.99 44.77 -6.06
CA ASN A 444 -23.00 43.70 -6.03
C ASN A 444 -21.66 44.33 -5.73
N ASN A 445 -21.17 44.12 -4.51
CA ASN A 445 -19.89 44.69 -4.08
C ASN A 445 -18.68 43.84 -4.50
N SER A 446 -18.92 42.66 -5.11
CA SER A 446 -17.85 41.83 -5.65
C SER A 446 -17.17 42.50 -6.84
N SER A 447 -15.87 42.73 -6.75
CA SER A 447 -15.02 43.15 -7.86
C SER A 447 -14.60 41.99 -8.78
N LYS A 448 -14.82 40.74 -8.34
CA LYS A 448 -14.31 39.53 -9.00
C LYS A 448 -15.37 38.83 -9.85
N ALA A 449 -16.63 38.86 -9.42
CA ALA A 449 -17.70 38.09 -10.05
C ALA A 449 -18.93 38.94 -10.33
N LYS A 450 -19.53 38.73 -11.51
CA LYS A 450 -20.89 39.20 -11.80
C LYS A 450 -21.87 38.29 -11.08
N ALA A 451 -22.98 38.84 -10.57
CA ALA A 451 -24.10 38.04 -10.09
C ALA A 451 -25.08 37.79 -11.25
N PRO A 452 -25.13 36.58 -11.85
CA PRO A 452 -26.12 36.25 -12.87
C PRO A 452 -27.48 35.96 -12.23
N ALA A 453 -28.57 36.17 -12.98
CA ALA A 453 -29.94 35.76 -12.61
C ALA A 453 -30.47 36.30 -11.25
N VAL A 454 -30.03 37.49 -10.85
CA VAL A 454 -30.41 38.12 -9.59
C VAL A 454 -31.91 38.44 -9.54
N THR A 455 -32.58 37.99 -8.48
CA THR A 455 -34.01 38.25 -8.25
C THR A 455 -34.22 38.91 -6.89
N ILE A 456 -34.96 40.02 -6.85
CA ILE A 456 -35.41 40.66 -5.61
C ILE A 456 -36.86 40.23 -5.38
N THR A 457 -37.14 39.59 -4.23
CA THR A 457 -38.50 39.24 -3.81
C THR A 457 -38.90 40.09 -2.61
N ASP A 458 -39.96 40.88 -2.75
CA ASP A 458 -40.55 41.67 -1.66
C ASP A 458 -41.97 41.19 -1.38
N THR A 459 -42.17 40.55 -0.23
CA THR A 459 -43.50 40.10 0.20
C THR A 459 -44.12 41.17 1.09
N LEU A 460 -45.12 41.87 0.57
CA LEU A 460 -45.80 42.93 1.32
C LEU A 460 -46.64 42.35 2.47
N PRO A 461 -46.70 43.01 3.64
CA PRO A 461 -47.58 42.60 4.73
C PRO A 461 -49.06 42.65 4.35
N ILE A 462 -49.87 41.83 5.02
CA ILE A 462 -51.33 41.78 4.83
C ILE A 462 -51.93 43.18 5.04
N GLY A 463 -52.68 43.67 4.04
CA GLY A 463 -53.34 44.98 4.07
C GLY A 463 -52.71 46.02 3.16
N PHE A 464 -51.44 45.85 2.77
CA PHE A 464 -50.81 46.55 1.65
C PHE A 464 -51.26 45.90 0.34
N ARG A 465 -51.53 46.70 -0.69
CA ARG A 465 -52.09 46.25 -1.98
C ARG A 465 -51.35 46.87 -3.14
#